data_AF-A0A4R5MB73-F1
#
_entry.id   AF-A0A4R5MB73-F1
#
_cell.length_a   1.000
_cell.length_b   1.000
_cell.length_c   1.000
_cell.angle_alpha   90.00
_cell.angle_beta   90.00
_cell.angle_gamma   90.00
#
_symmetry.space_group_name_H-M   'P 1'
#
loop_
_entity.id
_entity.type
_entity.pdbx_description
1 polymer ?
#
loop_
_entity_poly.entity_id
_entity_poly.type
_entity_poly.pdbx_seq_one_letter_code
_entity_poly.pdbx_strand_id
1 'polypeptide(L)'
;MSDLFMLVDSDGDVISRGLTYGGAQALRDEWLAKYAGSGGGVTLLIKPNEPITDVPPVRVHFQTFPTHVENRAIGLPVIADGAERDHLRECFARRSEARDVLDLAADAAKRGKAHYSDCLAEVVRLRAADEAEVAAAGATLATRFKAGASASLEPNLRTGRHALLDAEARCDAARKAAALLNSEVSAAEDALATAEQAVERSVDALIHADLQYMLAELKQLWQKIVPLKLTIDGARYVGFPPGVDALAVLQPPELPPNAGARYVGQLANYRKALLQNADAAFADQPEKVIA
;
A
#
# COMPACT_ATOMS: atom_id res chain seq x y z
N MET A 1 15.45 -65.14 -3.43
CA MET A 1 14.38 -64.13 -3.57
C MET A 1 14.15 -63.58 -2.19
N SER A 2 14.34 -62.29 -1.98
CA SER A 2 14.11 -61.66 -0.69
C SER A 2 12.60 -61.58 -0.49
N ASP A 3 12.06 -62.24 0.54
CA ASP A 3 10.64 -62.16 0.85
C ASP A 3 10.31 -60.73 1.30
N LEU A 4 9.63 -59.99 0.42
CA LEU A 4 9.17 -58.64 0.69
C LEU A 4 7.75 -58.68 1.24
N PHE A 5 7.45 -57.76 2.14
CA PHE A 5 6.20 -57.67 2.89
C PHE A 5 5.56 -56.30 2.69
N MET A 6 4.26 -56.25 2.96
CA MET A 6 3.45 -55.04 3.00
C MET A 6 2.72 -54.91 4.32
N LEU A 7 2.45 -53.67 4.72
CA LEU A 7 1.70 -53.31 5.92
C LEU A 7 0.31 -52.86 5.51
N VAL A 8 -0.71 -53.51 6.06
CA VAL A 8 -2.11 -53.33 5.70
C VAL A 8 -2.92 -53.00 6.95
N ASP A 9 -3.84 -52.04 6.83
CA ASP A 9 -4.77 -51.67 7.89
C ASP A 9 -5.91 -52.70 8.06
N SER A 10 -6.66 -52.62 9.16
CA SER A 10 -7.85 -53.42 9.45
C SER A 10 -8.95 -53.27 8.38
N ASP A 11 -8.99 -52.13 7.69
CA ASP A 11 -9.91 -51.87 6.58
C ASP A 11 -9.40 -52.44 5.23
N GLY A 12 -8.21 -53.04 5.22
CA GLY A 12 -7.62 -53.62 4.01
C GLY A 12 -6.77 -52.64 3.19
N ASP A 13 -6.65 -51.39 3.62
CA ASP A 13 -5.86 -50.37 2.95
C ASP A 13 -4.36 -50.61 3.13
N VAL A 14 -3.60 -50.52 2.04
CA VAL A 14 -2.16 -50.75 2.07
C VAL A 14 -1.43 -49.47 2.44
N ILE A 15 -0.83 -49.46 3.63
CA ILE A 15 -0.09 -48.33 4.19
C ILE A 15 1.32 -48.26 3.58
N SER A 16 1.96 -49.43 3.38
CA SER A 16 3.31 -49.49 2.80
C SER A 16 3.60 -50.88 2.19
N ARG A 17 4.45 -50.94 1.16
CA ARG A 17 4.82 -52.16 0.40
C ARG A 17 6.33 -52.26 0.23
N GLY A 18 6.80 -53.46 -0.11
CA GLY A 18 8.21 -53.69 -0.45
C GLY A 18 9.16 -53.63 0.75
N LEU A 19 8.65 -53.84 1.96
CA LEU A 19 9.43 -53.81 3.18
C LEU A 19 10.09 -55.17 3.42
N THR A 20 11.28 -55.18 4.01
CA THR A 20 11.75 -56.41 4.67
C THR A 20 10.85 -56.71 5.87
N TYR A 21 10.78 -57.96 6.32
CA TYR A 21 9.94 -58.31 7.47
C TYR A 21 10.24 -57.46 8.72
N GLY A 22 11.53 -57.23 9.00
CA GLY A 22 11.96 -56.35 10.09
C GLY A 22 11.56 -54.88 9.89
N GLY A 23 11.63 -54.38 8.64
CA GLY A 23 11.15 -53.03 8.32
C GLY A 23 9.63 -52.87 8.46
N ALA A 24 8.86 -53.91 8.12
CA ALA A 24 7.41 -53.93 8.32
C ALA A 24 7.03 -53.97 9.81
N GLN A 25 7.77 -54.71 10.64
CA GLN A 25 7.58 -54.70 12.09
C GLN A 25 7.89 -53.34 12.72
N ALA A 26 9.03 -52.73 12.36
CA ALA A 26 9.41 -51.43 12.89
C ALA A 26 8.38 -50.34 12.53
N LEU A 27 7.93 -50.31 11.26
CA LEU A 27 6.92 -49.36 10.81
C LEU A 27 5.57 -49.57 11.49
N ARG A 28 5.17 -50.84 11.70
CA ARG A 28 3.95 -51.18 12.44
C ARG A 28 3.99 -50.64 13.86
N ASP A 29 5.08 -50.90 14.57
CA ASP A 29 5.21 -50.58 15.99
C ASP A 29 5.30 -49.06 16.20
N GLU A 30 5.96 -48.32 15.30
CA GLU A 30 5.99 -46.86 15.29
C GLU A 30 4.62 -46.24 15.00
N TRP A 31 3.90 -46.80 14.01
CA TRP A 31 2.57 -46.32 13.66
C TRP A 31 1.58 -46.56 14.80
N LEU A 32 1.63 -47.74 15.43
CA LEU A 32 0.86 -48.03 16.64
C LEU A 32 1.25 -47.09 17.79
N ALA A 33 2.54 -46.79 18.00
CA ALA A 33 2.96 -45.84 19.04
C ALA A 33 2.46 -44.41 18.80
N LYS A 34 2.41 -43.97 17.54
CA LYS A 34 1.96 -42.62 17.15
C LYS A 34 0.45 -42.43 17.23
N TYR A 35 -0.32 -43.49 16.97
CA TYR A 35 -1.79 -43.45 16.88
C TYR A 35 -2.53 -44.22 18.00
N ALA A 36 -1.82 -44.83 18.96
CA ALA A 36 -2.42 -45.54 20.10
C ALA A 36 -3.31 -44.67 21.01
N GLY A 37 -3.16 -43.35 20.98
CA GLY A 37 -3.97 -42.42 21.77
C GLY A 37 -5.34 -42.07 21.18
N SER A 38 -5.58 -42.37 19.90
CA SER A 38 -6.77 -41.92 19.16
C SER A 38 -7.85 -43.01 19.03
N GLY A 39 -8.24 -43.65 20.14
CA GLY A 39 -9.55 -44.29 20.36
C GLY A 39 -10.08 -45.38 19.40
N GLY A 40 -9.42 -45.66 18.28
CA GLY A 40 -9.76 -46.71 17.32
C GLY A 40 -8.75 -47.84 17.47
N GLY A 41 -9.23 -49.07 17.70
CA GLY A 41 -8.39 -50.27 17.74
C GLY A 41 -7.88 -50.63 16.34
N VAL A 42 -6.97 -49.83 15.80
CA VAL A 42 -6.43 -50.04 14.47
C VAL A 42 -5.47 -51.22 14.49
N THR A 43 -5.81 -52.29 13.77
CA THR A 43 -5.02 -53.53 13.75
C THR A 43 -4.23 -53.60 12.46
N LEU A 44 -2.91 -53.45 12.57
CA LEU A 44 -2.02 -53.53 11.42
C LEU A 44 -1.52 -54.95 11.17
N LEU A 45 -1.69 -55.43 9.94
CA LEU A 45 -1.28 -56.75 9.48
C LEU A 45 -0.09 -56.67 8.53
N ILE A 46 0.92 -57.50 8.79
CA ILE A 46 2.05 -57.69 7.87
C ILE A 46 1.72 -58.86 6.95
N LYS A 47 1.62 -58.60 5.65
CA LYS A 47 1.31 -59.61 4.62
C LYS A 47 2.47 -59.74 3.61
N PRO A 48 2.66 -60.90 2.96
CA PRO A 48 3.56 -61.01 1.81
C PRO A 48 3.16 -60.01 0.72
N ASN A 49 4.14 -59.40 0.05
CA ASN A 49 3.88 -58.37 -0.95
C ASN A 49 3.13 -58.97 -2.17
N GLU A 50 1.99 -58.39 -2.52
CA GLU A 50 1.21 -58.80 -3.70
C GLU A 50 1.80 -58.16 -4.98
N PRO A 51 1.77 -58.86 -6.14
CA PRO A 51 2.22 -58.29 -7.41
C PRO A 51 1.32 -57.12 -7.81
N ILE A 52 1.94 -55.98 -8.15
CA ILE A 52 1.25 -54.76 -8.54
C ILE A 52 0.68 -54.94 -9.96
N THR A 53 -0.65 -55.12 -10.09
CA THR A 53 -1.34 -55.13 -11.39
C THR A 53 -1.84 -53.74 -11.82
N ASP A 54 -1.98 -52.82 -10.87
CA ASP A 54 -2.32 -51.41 -11.14
C ASP A 54 -1.40 -50.50 -10.34
N VAL A 55 -0.61 -49.68 -11.04
CA VAL A 55 0.15 -48.57 -10.44
C VAL A 55 -0.85 -47.43 -10.22
N PRO A 56 -1.28 -47.12 -8.98
CA PRO A 56 -2.13 -45.97 -8.76
C PRO A 56 -1.38 -44.70 -9.21
N PRO A 57 -2.08 -43.72 -9.82
CA PRO A 57 -1.46 -42.49 -10.27
C PRO A 57 -0.82 -41.78 -9.07
N VAL A 58 0.43 -41.35 -9.24
CA VAL A 58 1.16 -40.56 -8.23
C VAL A 58 0.36 -39.27 -7.98
N ARG A 59 -0.41 -39.24 -6.88
CA ARG A 59 -1.18 -38.07 -6.47
C ARG A 59 -0.25 -37.10 -5.75
N VAL A 60 0.26 -36.11 -6.48
CA VAL A 60 0.95 -34.97 -5.87
C VAL A 60 -0.13 -34.06 -5.27
N HIS A 61 -0.40 -34.19 -3.97
CA HIS A 61 -1.28 -33.26 -3.25
C HIS A 61 -0.49 -32.02 -2.86
N PHE A 62 -0.60 -30.97 -3.68
CA PHE A 62 -0.35 -29.61 -3.22
C PHE A 62 -1.63 -29.11 -2.54
N GLN A 63 -1.53 -28.51 -1.37
CA GLN A 63 -2.65 -27.78 -0.77
C GLN A 63 -3.17 -26.77 -1.80
N THR A 64 -4.38 -26.99 -2.31
CA THR A 64 -5.04 -26.06 -3.21
C THR A 64 -5.57 -24.89 -2.38
N PHE A 65 -4.90 -23.74 -2.48
CA PHE A 65 -5.45 -22.49 -2.00
C PHE A 65 -6.72 -22.15 -2.79
N PRO A 66 -7.75 -21.57 -2.16
CA PRO A 66 -8.96 -21.15 -2.87
C PRO A 66 -8.59 -20.22 -4.04
N THR A 67 -8.96 -20.63 -5.25
CA THR A 67 -8.60 -19.99 -6.53
C THR A 67 -9.43 -18.76 -6.87
N HIS A 68 -10.32 -18.32 -5.98
CA HIS A 68 -11.19 -17.19 -6.21
C HIS A 68 -11.15 -16.22 -5.04
N VAL A 69 -10.25 -15.25 -5.16
CA VAL A 69 -10.49 -13.89 -4.71
C VAL A 69 -10.73 -13.11 -5.98
N GLU A 70 -11.85 -12.40 -6.08
CA GLU A 70 -12.10 -11.48 -7.19
C GLU A 70 -10.88 -10.57 -7.33
N ASN A 71 -10.14 -10.76 -8.42
CA ASN A 71 -8.97 -9.97 -8.73
C ASN A 71 -9.50 -8.60 -9.14
N ARG A 72 -9.80 -7.75 -8.15
CA ARG A 72 -10.07 -6.33 -8.39
C ARG A 72 -8.80 -5.85 -9.09
N ALA A 73 -8.90 -5.57 -10.39
CA ALA A 73 -7.77 -5.05 -11.15
C ALA A 73 -7.37 -3.74 -10.49
N ILE A 74 -6.38 -3.80 -9.60
CA ILE A 74 -5.77 -2.63 -9.03
C ILE A 74 -5.09 -2.00 -10.24
N GLY A 75 -5.62 -0.86 -10.70
CA GLY A 75 -5.05 -0.09 -11.80
C GLY A 75 -3.70 0.48 -11.37
N LEU A 76 -2.71 -0.41 -11.27
CA LEU A 76 -1.37 -0.09 -10.84
C LEU A 76 -0.67 0.74 -11.92
N PRO A 77 0.18 1.70 -11.52
CA PRO A 77 1.00 2.43 -12.46
C PRO A 77 1.93 1.46 -13.22
N VAL A 78 2.15 1.73 -14.50
CA VAL A 78 3.12 1.00 -15.31
C VAL A 78 4.50 1.53 -14.99
N ILE A 79 5.32 0.73 -14.31
CA ILE A 79 6.70 1.04 -13.93
C ILE A 79 7.60 -0.03 -14.57
N ALA A 80 8.80 0.37 -14.99
CA ALA A 80 9.78 -0.59 -15.53
C ALA A 80 10.29 -1.51 -14.40
N ASP A 81 10.44 -2.80 -14.71
CA ASP A 81 10.94 -3.80 -13.78
C ASP A 81 12.26 -3.37 -13.12
N GLY A 82 12.31 -3.38 -11.79
CA GLY A 82 13.48 -3.00 -11.00
C GLY A 82 13.63 -1.49 -10.76
N ALA A 83 12.79 -0.64 -11.36
CA ALA A 83 12.78 0.80 -11.16
C ALA A 83 11.75 1.27 -10.11
N GLU A 84 11.02 0.36 -9.46
CA GLU A 84 9.89 0.68 -8.57
C GLU A 84 10.33 1.48 -7.35
N ARG A 85 11.51 1.19 -6.79
CA ARG A 85 12.06 1.96 -5.65
C ARG A 85 12.49 3.36 -6.05
N ASP A 86 13.12 3.52 -7.22
CA ASP A 86 13.50 4.83 -7.73
C ASP A 86 12.26 5.68 -8.04
N HIS A 87 11.23 5.06 -8.63
CA HIS A 87 9.95 5.71 -8.85
C HIS A 87 9.28 6.16 -7.54
N LEU A 88 9.29 5.31 -6.50
CA LEU A 88 8.76 5.68 -5.18
C LEU A 88 9.55 6.84 -4.55
N ARG A 89 10.88 6.87 -4.70
CA ARG A 89 11.73 8.00 -4.26
C ARG A 89 11.36 9.29 -5.00
N GLU A 90 11.13 9.22 -6.30
CA GLU A 90 10.66 10.34 -7.12
C GLU A 90 9.29 10.86 -6.64
N CYS A 91 8.34 9.95 -6.35
CA CYS A 91 7.05 10.32 -5.77
C CYS A 91 7.19 11.02 -4.40
N PHE A 92 8.13 10.57 -3.55
CA PHE A 92 8.41 11.26 -2.30
C PHE A 92 8.99 12.66 -2.51
N ALA A 93 9.91 12.83 -3.46
CA ALA A 93 10.46 14.12 -3.81
C ALA A 93 9.34 15.08 -4.27
N ARG A 94 8.47 14.63 -5.18
CA ARG A 94 7.31 15.41 -5.65
C ARG A 94 6.34 15.77 -4.53
N ARG A 95 6.08 14.87 -3.59
CA ARG A 95 5.25 15.17 -2.41
C ARG A 95 5.88 16.24 -1.53
N SER A 96 7.20 16.19 -1.34
CA SER A 96 7.94 17.22 -0.61
C SER A 96 7.85 18.57 -1.31
N GLU A 97 8.13 18.61 -2.62
CA GLU A 97 8.05 19.82 -3.43
C GLU A 97 6.64 20.42 -3.41
N ALA A 98 5.60 19.60 -3.56
CA ALA A 98 4.21 20.06 -3.50
C ALA A 98 3.85 20.68 -2.14
N ARG A 99 4.42 20.14 -1.05
CA ARG A 99 4.26 20.69 0.29
C ARG A 99 4.96 22.05 0.44
N ASP A 100 6.19 22.17 -0.06
CA ASP A 100 6.93 23.44 -0.03
C ASP A 100 6.20 24.53 -0.84
N VAL A 101 5.62 24.15 -1.99
CA VAL A 101 4.78 25.04 -2.82
C VAL A 101 3.52 25.47 -2.07
N LEU A 102 2.84 24.55 -1.38
CA LEU A 102 1.67 24.88 -0.57
C LEU A 102 2.01 25.85 0.56
N ASP A 103 3.11 25.62 1.28
CA ASP A 103 3.57 26.49 2.36
C ASP A 103 3.87 27.91 1.82
N LEU A 104 4.56 28.01 0.68
CA LEU A 104 4.84 29.29 0.03
C LEU A 104 3.57 30.02 -0.43
N ALA A 105 2.63 29.29 -1.04
CA ALA A 105 1.35 29.83 -1.49
C ALA A 105 0.50 30.34 -0.31
N ALA A 106 0.44 29.58 0.79
CA ALA A 106 -0.30 29.95 1.99
C ALA A 106 0.28 31.22 2.63
N ASP A 107 1.60 31.33 2.71
CA ASP A 107 2.28 32.52 3.21
C ASP A 107 2.05 33.74 2.31
N ALA A 108 2.07 33.56 0.99
CA ALA A 108 1.76 34.60 0.03
C ALA A 108 0.30 35.07 0.16
N ALA A 109 -0.66 34.15 0.24
CA ALA A 109 -2.08 34.46 0.45
C ALA A 109 -2.32 35.21 1.77
N LYS A 110 -1.62 34.83 2.86
CA LYS A 110 -1.67 35.54 4.14
C LYS A 110 -1.18 36.99 4.01
N ARG A 111 -0.04 37.22 3.35
CA ARG A 111 0.47 38.58 3.07
C ARG A 111 -0.50 39.38 2.20
N GLY A 112 -1.05 38.76 1.16
CA GLY A 112 -2.03 39.38 0.27
C GLY A 112 -3.31 39.81 1.00
N LYS A 113 -3.82 38.97 1.91
CA LYS A 113 -4.99 39.28 2.74
C LYS A 113 -4.73 40.43 3.72
N ALA A 114 -3.54 40.46 4.34
CA ALA A 114 -3.15 41.57 5.20
C ALA A 114 -3.08 42.89 4.41
N HIS A 115 -2.43 42.88 3.25
CA HIS A 115 -2.34 44.06 2.39
C HIS A 115 -3.73 44.55 1.93
N TYR A 116 -4.63 43.65 1.53
CA TYR A 116 -6.02 44.01 1.21
C TYR A 116 -6.75 44.65 2.39
N SER A 117 -6.55 44.12 3.61
CA SER A 117 -7.13 44.71 4.82
C SER A 117 -6.61 46.13 5.07
N ASP A 118 -5.32 46.38 4.85
CA ASP A 118 -4.72 47.70 4.99
C ASP A 118 -5.27 48.69 3.95
N CYS A 119 -5.39 48.26 2.68
CA CYS A 119 -6.01 49.07 1.64
C CYS A 119 -7.47 49.40 1.95
N LEU A 120 -8.23 48.44 2.47
CA LEU A 120 -9.63 48.65 2.86
C LEU A 120 -9.74 49.67 4.00
N ALA A 121 -8.86 49.58 5.00
CA ALA A 121 -8.80 50.55 6.10
C ALA A 121 -8.45 51.96 5.59
N GLU A 122 -7.55 52.08 4.62
CA GLU A 122 -7.20 53.35 3.98
C GLU A 122 -8.41 53.95 3.23
N VAL A 123 -9.14 53.15 2.45
CA VAL A 123 -10.37 53.59 1.76
C VAL A 123 -11.42 54.08 2.76
N VAL A 124 -11.67 53.33 3.84
CA VAL A 124 -12.63 53.73 4.89
C VAL A 124 -12.22 55.06 5.51
N ARG A 125 -10.93 55.25 5.82
CA ARG A 125 -10.41 56.50 6.39
C ARG A 125 -10.58 57.68 5.42
N LEU A 126 -10.30 57.49 4.13
CA LEU A 126 -10.42 58.54 3.12
C LEU A 126 -11.88 58.90 2.83
N ARG A 127 -12.80 57.92 2.82
CA ARG A 127 -14.25 58.19 2.70
C ARG A 127 -14.77 59.03 3.87
N ALA A 128 -14.39 58.67 5.10
CA ALA A 128 -14.78 59.44 6.28
C ALA A 128 -14.24 60.88 6.25
N ALA A 129 -13.02 61.09 5.74
CA ALA A 129 -12.45 62.42 5.57
C ALA A 129 -13.17 63.23 4.48
N ASP A 130 -13.49 62.63 3.33
CA ASP A 130 -14.25 63.25 2.23
C ASP A 130 -15.65 63.67 2.71
N GLU A 131 -16.38 62.79 3.39
CA GLU A 131 -17.70 63.09 3.96
C GLU A 131 -17.66 64.25 4.97
N ALA A 132 -16.64 64.29 5.84
CA ALA A 132 -16.46 65.37 6.81
C ALA A 132 -16.15 66.72 6.13
N GLU A 133 -15.33 66.71 5.08
CA GLU A 133 -15.04 67.92 4.30
C GLU A 133 -16.25 68.43 3.53
N VAL A 134 -17.03 67.54 2.91
CA VAL A 134 -18.28 67.88 2.23
C VAL A 134 -19.28 68.49 3.21
N ALA A 135 -19.42 67.91 4.41
CA ALA A 135 -20.29 68.45 5.46
C ALA A 135 -19.83 69.86 5.91
N ALA A 136 -18.53 70.06 6.12
CA ALA A 136 -17.96 71.34 6.50
C ALA A 136 -18.12 72.41 5.40
N ALA A 137 -17.91 72.04 4.14
CA ALA A 137 -18.16 72.90 2.99
C ALA A 137 -19.66 73.29 2.89
N GLY A 138 -20.56 72.33 3.09
CA GLY A 138 -22.01 72.56 3.13
C GLY A 138 -22.43 73.52 4.25
N ALA A 139 -21.88 73.36 5.46
CA ALA A 139 -22.13 74.27 6.58
C ALA A 139 -21.64 75.70 6.30
N THR A 140 -20.46 75.82 5.67
CA THR A 140 -19.89 77.11 5.27
C THR A 140 -20.76 77.79 4.21
N LEU A 141 -21.22 77.04 3.21
CA LEU A 141 -22.10 77.54 2.15
C LEU A 141 -23.44 78.01 2.72
N ALA A 142 -24.06 77.21 3.58
CA ALA A 142 -25.31 77.56 4.25
C ALA A 142 -25.19 78.85 5.07
N THR A 143 -24.07 79.05 5.76
CA THR A 143 -23.80 80.28 6.54
C THR A 143 -23.70 81.51 5.64
N ARG A 144 -23.06 81.37 4.47
CA ARG A 144 -22.93 82.46 3.49
C ARG A 144 -24.25 82.82 2.82
N PHE A 145 -25.05 81.83 2.47
CA PHE A 145 -26.39 82.08 1.93
C PHE A 145 -27.28 82.82 2.94
N LYS A 146 -27.22 82.45 4.23
CA LYS A 146 -27.92 83.20 5.29
C LYS A 146 -27.44 84.65 5.41
N ALA A 147 -26.18 84.94 5.07
CA ALA A 147 -25.60 86.28 5.07
C ALA A 147 -25.91 87.09 3.80
N GLY A 148 -26.70 86.55 2.85
CA GLY A 148 -27.09 87.25 1.63
C GLY A 148 -26.01 87.31 0.54
N ALA A 149 -24.93 86.53 0.66
CA ALA A 149 -23.88 86.47 -0.36
C ALA A 149 -24.24 85.48 -1.49
N SER A 150 -24.07 85.89 -2.76
CA SER A 150 -24.09 84.99 -3.91
C SER A 150 -22.72 84.33 -4.07
N ALA A 151 -22.66 83.01 -3.89
CA ALA A 151 -21.40 82.29 -3.88
C ALA A 151 -20.90 81.97 -5.30
N SER A 152 -19.65 82.35 -5.60
CA SER A 152 -18.76 81.47 -6.36
C SER A 152 -17.70 80.97 -5.39
N LEU A 153 -17.66 79.66 -5.15
CA LEU A 153 -16.48 78.99 -4.62
C LEU A 153 -16.37 77.65 -5.30
N GLU A 154 -15.21 77.42 -5.89
CA GLU A 154 -14.65 76.09 -5.89
C GLU A 154 -14.39 75.72 -4.42
N PRO A 155 -15.09 74.73 -3.85
CA PRO A 155 -14.77 74.26 -2.53
C PRO A 155 -13.34 73.73 -2.58
N ASN A 156 -12.44 74.32 -1.78
CA ASN A 156 -11.09 73.81 -1.55
C ASN A 156 -11.20 72.53 -0.70
N LEU A 157 -11.82 71.48 -1.27
CA LEU A 157 -11.80 70.13 -0.72
C LEU A 157 -10.35 69.70 -0.72
N ARG A 158 -9.78 69.60 0.48
CA ARG A 158 -8.36 69.29 0.72
C ARG A 158 -8.09 67.81 0.49
N THR A 159 -9.10 66.96 0.71
CA THR A 159 -9.06 65.56 0.33
C THR A 159 -9.50 65.49 -1.12
N GLY A 160 -8.52 65.37 -2.03
CA GLY A 160 -8.82 65.27 -3.45
C GLY A 160 -9.64 64.02 -3.72
N ARG A 161 -10.81 64.16 -4.35
CA ARG A 161 -11.63 63.02 -4.84
C ARG A 161 -10.81 62.01 -5.64
N HIS A 162 -9.76 62.48 -6.31
CA HIS A 162 -8.76 61.64 -6.98
C HIS A 162 -7.99 60.70 -6.04
N ALA A 163 -7.64 61.12 -4.83
CA ALA A 163 -6.93 60.28 -3.85
C ALA A 163 -7.83 59.15 -3.33
N LEU A 164 -9.14 59.41 -3.15
CA LEU A 164 -10.11 58.37 -2.82
C LEU A 164 -10.26 57.37 -3.97
N LEU A 165 -10.45 57.84 -5.20
CA LEU A 165 -10.57 56.97 -6.38
C LEU A 165 -9.31 56.11 -6.60
N ASP A 166 -8.12 56.67 -6.39
CA ASP A 166 -6.87 55.91 -6.46
C ASP A 166 -6.79 54.84 -5.36
N ALA A 167 -7.14 55.18 -4.12
CA ALA A 167 -7.18 54.21 -3.02
C ALA A 167 -8.20 53.09 -3.27
N GLU A 168 -9.38 53.40 -3.82
CA GLU A 168 -10.38 52.42 -4.22
C GLU A 168 -9.85 51.49 -5.32
N ALA A 169 -9.19 52.04 -6.35
CA ALA A 169 -8.57 51.25 -7.40
C ALA A 169 -7.47 50.32 -6.87
N ARG A 170 -6.62 50.80 -5.95
CA ARG A 170 -5.60 49.98 -5.25
C ARG A 170 -6.25 48.89 -4.40
N CYS A 171 -7.32 49.20 -3.69
CA CYS A 171 -8.07 48.23 -2.89
C CYS A 171 -8.72 47.13 -3.75
N ASP A 172 -9.31 47.49 -4.89
CA ASP A 172 -9.88 46.53 -5.84
C ASP A 172 -8.82 45.64 -6.48
N ALA A 173 -7.65 46.21 -6.82
CA ALA A 173 -6.50 45.44 -7.29
C ALA A 173 -6.00 44.46 -6.22
N ALA A 174 -5.86 44.92 -4.97
CA ALA A 174 -5.45 44.08 -3.84
C ALA A 174 -6.47 42.96 -3.57
N ARG A 175 -7.77 43.24 -3.68
CA ARG A 175 -8.84 42.23 -3.57
C ARG A 175 -8.70 41.14 -4.63
N LYS A 176 -8.50 41.53 -5.89
CA LYS A 176 -8.32 40.59 -7.01
C LYS A 176 -7.03 39.77 -6.83
N ALA A 177 -5.93 40.40 -6.42
CA ALA A 177 -4.68 39.71 -6.14
C ALA A 177 -4.85 38.69 -5.00
N ALA A 178 -5.52 39.05 -3.90
CA ALA A 178 -5.81 38.13 -2.80
C ALA A 178 -6.68 36.95 -3.24
N ALA A 179 -7.65 37.17 -4.15
CA ALA A 179 -8.45 36.09 -4.73
C ALA A 179 -7.62 35.12 -5.58
N LEU A 180 -6.69 35.64 -6.40
CA LEU A 180 -5.77 34.80 -7.18
C LEU A 180 -4.85 33.97 -6.28
N LEU A 181 -4.25 34.59 -5.25
CA LEU A 181 -3.41 33.88 -4.29
C LEU A 181 -4.16 32.77 -3.54
N ASN A 182 -5.44 33.00 -3.19
CA ASN A 182 -6.26 31.93 -2.61
C ASN A 182 -6.53 30.79 -3.60
N SER A 183 -6.71 31.10 -4.89
CA SER A 183 -6.86 30.05 -5.90
C SER A 183 -5.57 29.24 -6.13
N GLU A 184 -4.40 29.88 -5.98
CA GLU A 184 -3.11 29.20 -6.01
C GLU A 184 -2.94 28.26 -4.81
N VAL A 185 -3.41 28.66 -3.61
CA VAL A 185 -3.45 27.76 -2.44
C VAL A 185 -4.29 26.52 -2.73
N SER A 186 -5.51 26.68 -3.25
CA SER A 186 -6.35 25.52 -3.58
C SER A 186 -5.72 24.61 -4.64
N ALA A 187 -5.08 25.19 -5.67
CA ALA A 187 -4.36 24.42 -6.67
C ALA A 187 -3.15 23.65 -6.07
N ALA A 188 -2.45 24.25 -5.11
CA ALA A 188 -1.36 23.60 -4.39
C ALA A 188 -1.86 22.47 -3.45
N GLU A 189 -3.00 22.65 -2.80
CA GLU A 189 -3.67 21.59 -2.01
C GLU A 189 -4.03 20.38 -2.89
N ASP A 190 -4.63 20.62 -4.06
CA ASP A 190 -4.96 19.57 -5.02
C ASP A 190 -3.71 18.85 -5.56
N ALA A 191 -2.63 19.60 -5.82
CA ALA A 191 -1.35 19.04 -6.25
C ALA A 191 -0.72 18.16 -5.17
N LEU A 192 -0.77 18.58 -3.90
CA LEU A 192 -0.28 17.78 -2.77
C LEU A 192 -1.09 16.48 -2.62
N ALA A 193 -2.43 16.56 -2.68
CA ALA A 193 -3.29 15.38 -2.61
C ALA A 193 -3.00 14.39 -3.76
N THR A 194 -2.76 14.92 -4.97
CA THR A 194 -2.37 14.09 -6.12
C THR A 194 -1.02 13.42 -5.91
N ALA A 195 -0.04 14.14 -5.34
CA ALA A 195 1.28 13.58 -5.03
C ALA A 195 1.22 12.51 -3.93
N GLU A 196 0.39 12.70 -2.90
CA GLU A 196 0.14 11.69 -1.87
C GLU A 196 -0.47 10.41 -2.46
N GLN A 197 -1.47 10.55 -3.33
CA GLN A 197 -2.07 9.40 -4.01
C GLN A 197 -1.05 8.68 -4.91
N ALA A 198 -0.16 9.42 -5.57
CA ALA A 198 0.90 8.82 -6.39
C ALA A 198 1.88 8.00 -5.55
N VAL A 199 2.24 8.46 -4.34
CA VAL A 199 3.04 7.68 -3.38
C VAL A 199 2.32 6.37 -3.03
N GLU A 200 1.04 6.42 -2.64
CA GLU A 200 0.29 5.21 -2.29
C GLU A 200 0.23 4.18 -3.41
N ARG A 201 -0.07 4.64 -4.64
CA ARG A 201 -0.10 3.75 -5.83
C ARG A 201 1.27 3.15 -6.15
N SER A 202 2.34 3.92 -5.95
CA SER A 202 3.71 3.44 -6.17
C SER A 202 4.13 2.40 -5.13
N VAL A 203 3.71 2.57 -3.87
CA VAL A 203 3.89 1.55 -2.83
C VAL A 203 3.16 0.26 -3.19
N ASP A 204 1.91 0.36 -3.63
CA ASP A 204 1.13 -0.82 -4.02
C ASP A 204 1.75 -1.52 -5.24
N ALA A 205 2.31 -0.77 -6.19
CA ALA A 205 3.04 -1.32 -7.34
C ALA A 205 4.34 -2.02 -6.93
N LEU A 206 5.12 -1.45 -6.00
CA LEU A 206 6.33 -2.07 -5.47
C LEU A 206 6.01 -3.39 -4.74
N ILE A 207 4.97 -3.41 -3.90
CA ILE A 207 4.53 -4.64 -3.23
C ILE A 207 4.10 -5.69 -4.26
N HIS A 208 3.41 -5.27 -5.33
CA HIS A 208 3.06 -6.17 -6.42
C HIS A 208 4.29 -6.77 -7.11
N ALA A 209 5.30 -5.95 -7.42
CA ALA A 209 6.55 -6.41 -8.02
C ALA A 209 7.29 -7.41 -7.11
N ASP A 210 7.40 -7.12 -5.81
CA ASP A 210 8.00 -8.02 -4.82
C ASP A 210 7.27 -9.38 -4.75
N LEU A 211 5.93 -9.36 -4.82
CA LEU A 211 5.10 -10.58 -4.86
C LEU A 211 5.32 -11.38 -6.15
N GLN A 212 5.45 -10.72 -7.31
CA GLN A 212 5.76 -11.39 -8.57
C GLN A 212 7.14 -12.05 -8.54
N TYR A 213 8.13 -11.40 -7.92
CA TYR A 213 9.46 -11.99 -7.71
C TYR A 213 9.37 -13.28 -6.87
N MET A 214 8.67 -13.24 -5.72
CA MET A 214 8.49 -14.42 -4.88
C MET A 214 7.70 -15.55 -5.60
N LEU A 215 6.71 -15.21 -6.42
CA LEU A 215 6.00 -16.17 -7.26
C LEU A 215 6.92 -16.83 -8.29
N ALA A 216 7.82 -16.06 -8.91
CA ALA A 216 8.80 -16.60 -9.84
C ALA A 216 9.79 -17.55 -9.15
N GLU A 217 10.29 -17.20 -7.97
CA GLU A 217 11.13 -18.08 -7.16
C GLU A 217 10.40 -19.36 -6.75
N LEU A 218 9.17 -19.26 -6.28
CA LEU A 218 8.35 -20.42 -5.93
C LEU A 218 8.15 -21.36 -7.13
N LYS A 219 7.92 -20.80 -8.32
CA LYS A 219 7.82 -21.57 -9.56
C LYS A 219 9.12 -22.32 -9.87
N GLN A 220 10.28 -21.69 -9.70
CA GLN A 220 11.58 -22.35 -9.88
C GLN A 220 11.82 -23.46 -8.85
N LEU A 221 11.44 -23.23 -7.59
CA LEU A 221 11.54 -24.25 -6.54
C LEU A 221 10.64 -25.45 -6.84
N TRP A 222 9.42 -25.23 -7.31
CA TRP A 222 8.54 -26.32 -7.73
C TRP A 222 9.11 -27.13 -8.89
N GLN A 223 9.76 -26.49 -9.86
CA GLN A 223 10.45 -27.20 -10.96
C GLN A 223 11.58 -28.11 -10.47
N LYS A 224 12.19 -27.82 -9.32
CA LYS A 224 13.22 -28.65 -8.69
C LYS A 224 12.64 -29.74 -7.78
N ILE A 225 11.64 -29.38 -6.96
CA ILE A 225 11.04 -30.29 -5.96
C ILE A 225 10.20 -31.38 -6.62
N VAL A 226 9.42 -31.04 -7.65
CA VAL A 226 8.51 -31.99 -8.31
C VAL A 226 9.25 -33.22 -8.86
N PRO A 227 10.32 -33.08 -9.68
CA PRO A 227 11.05 -34.24 -10.17
C PRO A 227 11.65 -35.09 -9.05
N LEU A 228 12.25 -34.46 -8.03
CA LEU A 228 12.84 -35.18 -6.90
C LEU A 228 11.80 -36.01 -6.14
N LYS A 229 10.64 -35.43 -5.86
CA LYS A 229 9.53 -36.12 -5.21
C LYS A 229 9.05 -37.30 -6.07
N LEU A 230 8.87 -37.10 -7.38
CA LEU A 230 8.46 -38.17 -8.30
C LEU A 230 9.48 -39.31 -8.37
N THR A 231 10.79 -39.02 -8.32
CA THR A 231 11.82 -40.06 -8.29
C THR A 231 11.77 -40.88 -6.99
N ILE A 232 11.61 -40.22 -5.84
CA ILE A 232 11.54 -40.90 -4.53
C ILE A 232 10.25 -41.70 -4.39
N ASP A 233 9.12 -41.15 -4.84
CA ASP A 233 7.84 -41.85 -4.85
C ASP A 233 7.89 -43.03 -5.85
N GLY A 234 8.54 -42.85 -7.00
CA GLY A 234 8.81 -43.90 -7.99
C GLY A 234 9.63 -45.07 -7.45
N ALA A 235 10.63 -44.81 -6.61
CA ALA A 235 11.48 -45.84 -6.00
C ALA A 235 10.68 -46.89 -5.20
N ARG A 236 9.55 -46.48 -4.60
CA ARG A 236 8.62 -47.40 -3.90
C ARG A 236 8.04 -48.47 -4.83
N TYR A 237 7.75 -48.11 -6.07
CA TYR A 237 7.15 -49.02 -7.05
C TYR A 237 8.17 -49.99 -7.66
N VAL A 238 9.47 -49.71 -7.52
CA VAL A 238 10.57 -50.55 -8.01
C VAL A 238 11.24 -51.34 -6.87
N GLY A 239 10.65 -51.34 -5.66
CA GLY A 239 11.11 -52.16 -4.53
C GLY A 239 12.22 -51.53 -3.68
N PHE A 240 12.44 -50.22 -3.79
CA PHE A 240 13.37 -49.44 -2.97
C PHE A 240 12.61 -48.40 -2.13
N PRO A 241 11.84 -48.80 -1.11
CA PRO A 241 11.10 -47.86 -0.30
C PRO A 241 12.05 -46.94 0.47
N PRO A 242 11.79 -45.62 0.50
CA PRO A 242 12.54 -44.69 1.33
C PRO A 242 12.31 -45.00 2.82
N GLY A 243 13.31 -44.75 3.66
CA GLY A 243 13.21 -44.91 5.11
C GLY A 243 12.19 -43.96 5.74
N VAL A 244 11.79 -44.23 6.99
CA VAL A 244 10.72 -43.48 7.69
C VAL A 244 11.04 -41.97 7.79
N ASP A 245 12.29 -41.61 8.08
CA ASP A 245 12.72 -40.20 8.12
C ASP A 245 12.57 -39.50 6.76
N ALA A 246 12.79 -40.23 5.66
CA ALA A 246 12.62 -39.69 4.32
C ALA A 246 11.15 -39.50 3.94
N LEU A 247 10.22 -40.24 4.57
CA LEU A 247 8.77 -40.03 4.39
C LEU A 247 8.32 -38.71 5.03
N ALA A 248 8.92 -38.29 6.14
CA ALA A 248 8.61 -37.02 6.80
C ALA A 248 8.97 -35.81 5.91
N VAL A 249 10.09 -35.88 5.18
CA VAL A 249 10.54 -34.83 4.25
C VAL A 249 9.61 -34.69 3.03
N LEU A 250 8.91 -35.76 2.65
CA LEU A 250 8.00 -35.76 1.50
C LEU A 250 6.62 -35.15 1.80
N GLN A 251 6.31 -34.87 3.07
CA GLN A 251 5.08 -34.20 3.47
C GLN A 251 5.27 -32.68 3.42
N PRO A 252 4.25 -31.91 2.98
CA PRO A 252 4.31 -30.47 3.09
C PRO A 252 4.43 -30.08 4.57
N PRO A 253 5.27 -29.09 4.91
CA PRO A 253 5.38 -28.62 6.27
C PRO A 253 4.02 -28.13 6.77
N GLU A 254 3.63 -28.55 7.97
CA GLU A 254 2.40 -28.07 8.60
C GLU A 254 2.53 -26.56 8.85
N LEU A 255 1.65 -25.78 8.22
CA LEU A 255 1.55 -24.36 8.49
C LEU A 255 0.86 -24.18 9.85
N PRO A 256 1.40 -23.35 10.76
CA PRO A 256 0.75 -23.09 12.03
C PRO A 256 -0.63 -22.45 11.80
N PRO A 257 -1.62 -22.71 12.67
CA PRO A 257 -3.02 -22.29 12.48
C PRO A 257 -3.24 -20.78 12.34
N ASN A 258 -2.23 -19.95 12.60
CA ASN A 258 -2.26 -18.48 12.45
C ASN A 258 -1.24 -17.92 11.44
N ALA A 259 -0.64 -18.76 10.61
CA ALA A 259 0.39 -18.32 9.64
C ALA A 259 -0.15 -17.19 8.73
N GLY A 260 -1.36 -17.34 8.19
CA GLY A 260 -1.97 -16.35 7.31
C GLY A 260 -2.16 -14.99 7.97
N ALA A 261 -2.68 -14.95 9.21
CA ALA A 261 -2.87 -13.71 9.95
C ALA A 261 -1.55 -12.99 10.24
N ARG A 262 -0.47 -13.74 10.53
CA ARG A 262 0.87 -13.19 10.73
C ARG A 262 1.43 -12.55 9.45
N TYR A 263 1.30 -13.23 8.31
CA TYR A 263 1.77 -12.69 7.02
C TYR A 263 0.97 -11.46 6.58
N VAL A 264 -0.34 -11.42 6.81
CA VAL A 264 -1.16 -10.22 6.57
C VAL A 264 -0.65 -9.04 7.42
N GLY A 265 -0.36 -9.28 8.70
CA GLY A 265 0.21 -8.25 9.58
C GLY A 265 1.59 -7.76 9.12
N GLN A 266 2.45 -8.67 8.65
CA GLN A 266 3.77 -8.31 8.10
C GLN A 266 3.65 -7.47 6.82
N LEU A 267 2.76 -7.84 5.89
CA LEU A 267 2.50 -7.05 4.67
C LEU A 267 1.92 -5.67 4.98
N ALA A 268 0.99 -5.58 5.94
CA ALA A 268 0.45 -4.29 6.37
C ALA A 268 1.53 -3.39 6.98
N ASN A 269 2.41 -3.95 7.81
CA ASN A 269 3.53 -3.22 8.39
C ASN A 269 4.54 -2.78 7.33
N TYR A 270 4.82 -3.64 6.35
CA TYR A 270 5.70 -3.31 5.23
C TYR A 270 5.14 -2.18 4.38
N ARG A 271 3.85 -2.23 4.01
CA ARG A 271 3.16 -1.15 3.30
C ARG A 271 3.27 0.16 4.08
N LYS A 272 3.03 0.12 5.39
CA LYS A 272 3.16 1.30 6.26
C LYS A 272 4.60 1.84 6.30
N ALA A 273 5.60 0.97 6.35
CA ALA A 273 7.01 1.38 6.31
C ALA A 273 7.38 2.00 4.96
N LEU A 274 6.91 1.42 3.85
CA LEU A 274 7.13 1.94 2.50
C LEU A 274 6.50 3.31 2.26
N LEU A 275 5.35 3.61 2.88
CA LEU A 275 4.73 4.95 2.83
C LEU A 275 5.56 6.04 3.52
N GLN A 276 6.54 5.65 4.34
CA GLN A 276 7.43 6.55 5.05
C GLN A 276 8.84 6.57 4.46
N ASN A 277 9.30 5.43 3.95
CA ASN A 277 10.65 5.25 3.45
C ASN A 277 10.67 4.27 2.27
N ALA A 278 11.12 4.74 1.10
CA ALA A 278 11.26 3.91 -0.11
C ALA A 278 12.26 2.76 0.05
N ASP A 279 13.17 2.85 1.03
CA ASP A 279 14.19 1.86 1.31
C ASP A 279 13.75 0.81 2.35
N ALA A 280 12.50 0.87 2.82
CA ALA A 280 11.99 -0.17 3.71
C ALA A 280 12.10 -1.54 3.03
N ALA A 281 12.52 -2.54 3.80
CA ALA A 281 12.61 -3.92 3.35
C ALA A 281 11.49 -4.74 4.01
N PHE A 282 11.01 -5.76 3.30
CA PHE A 282 10.14 -6.75 3.90
C PHE A 282 10.96 -7.56 4.90
N ALA A 283 10.58 -7.54 6.18
CA ALA A 283 11.27 -8.32 7.21
C ALA A 283 11.21 -9.83 6.87
N ASP A 284 12.29 -10.57 7.14
CA ASP A 284 12.42 -12.01 6.87
C ASP A 284 12.35 -12.41 5.38
N GLN A 285 12.91 -11.62 4.46
CA GLN A 285 13.24 -12.18 3.14
C GLN A 285 14.29 -13.29 3.33
N PRO A 286 14.07 -14.53 2.85
CA PRO A 286 15.16 -15.49 2.75
C PRO A 286 16.29 -14.82 1.95
N GLU A 287 17.53 -14.89 2.45
CA GLU A 287 18.68 -14.32 1.77
C GLU A 287 18.61 -14.68 0.28
N LYS A 288 18.72 -13.67 -0.60
CA LYS A 288 18.91 -13.92 -2.03
C LYS A 288 20.04 -14.92 -2.16
N VAL A 289 19.72 -16.15 -2.53
CA VAL A 289 20.74 -17.14 -2.88
C VAL A 289 21.30 -16.68 -4.22
N ILE A 290 22.33 -15.84 -4.14
CA ILE A 290 23.15 -15.46 -5.29
C ILE A 290 23.76 -16.77 -5.80
N ALA A 291 23.46 -17.08 -7.06
CA ALA A 291 23.99 -18.24 -7.78
C ALA A 291 25.49 -18.12 -8.03
#